data_AF-A0A814MKT3-F1
#
_entry.id   AF-A0A814MKT3-F1
#
_cell.length_a   1.000
_cell.length_b   1.000
_cell.length_c   1.000
_cell.angle_alpha   90.00
_cell.angle_beta   90.00
_cell.angle_gamma   90.00
#
_symmetry.space_group_name_H-M   'P 1'
#
loop_
_entity.id
_entity.type
_entity.pdbx_description
1 polymer ?
#
loop_
_entity_poly.entity_id
_entity_poly.type
_entity_poly.pdbx_seq_one_letter_code
_entity_poly.pdbx_strand_id
1 'polypeptide(L)'
;MFLKNGVVANFCEELKLQYKTIIKGERLYVRRARAIPKIRIDFSSNEELSRILQSKRMLLDDENTSYPIEPYVATPRILRCYIRQKYDNHIAAHYSNKNKPICFECGELHQYNPECQNKICCVHCKGDHLVSNPNCPKKIETRERKKYQAKPLALPSSYLVNSNKWRGNSAQHLFGNASATQENES
;
A
#
# COMPACT_ATOMS: atom_id res chain seq x y z
N MET A 1 -4.80 0.66 18.33
CA MET A 1 -3.87 -0.40 18.79
C MET A 1 -3.48 -1.26 17.58
N PHE A 2 -2.20 -1.39 17.24
CA PHE A 2 -1.73 -2.00 15.98
C PHE A 2 -1.51 -3.53 16.10
N LEU A 3 -1.76 -4.30 15.04
CA LEU A 3 -1.42 -5.72 15.01
C LEU A 3 0.09 -5.84 14.75
N LYS A 4 0.82 -6.59 15.58
CA LYS A 4 2.24 -6.92 15.36
C LYS A 4 2.38 -7.79 14.10
N ASN A 5 3.55 -7.83 13.46
CA ASN A 5 3.75 -8.60 12.22
C ASN A 5 3.34 -10.09 12.33
N GLY A 6 3.61 -10.75 13.46
CA GLY A 6 3.19 -12.15 13.69
C GLY A 6 1.67 -12.35 13.69
N VAL A 7 0.90 -11.32 14.06
CA VAL A 7 -0.57 -11.39 14.07
C VAL A 7 -1.16 -11.37 12.66
N VAL A 8 -0.50 -10.68 11.73
CA VAL A 8 -0.94 -10.63 10.33
C VAL A 8 -0.66 -11.96 9.63
N ALA A 9 0.44 -12.63 9.98
CA ALA A 9 0.74 -13.97 9.47
C ALA A 9 -0.37 -14.95 9.89
N ASN A 10 -0.71 -15.00 11.18
CA ASN A 10 -1.78 -15.88 11.69
C ASN A 10 -3.13 -15.62 11.00
N PHE A 11 -3.52 -14.35 10.87
CA PHE A 11 -4.75 -13.99 10.16
C PHE A 11 -4.77 -14.46 8.69
N CYS A 12 -3.63 -14.37 8.00
CA CYS A 12 -3.56 -14.81 6.61
C CYS A 12 -3.55 -16.34 6.49
N GLU A 13 -2.97 -17.05 7.45
CA GLU A 13 -3.04 -18.51 7.51
C GLU A 13 -4.47 -19.00 7.77
N GLU A 14 -5.22 -18.35 8.68
CA GLU A 14 -6.64 -18.66 8.90
C GLU A 14 -7.46 -18.45 7.62
N LEU A 15 -7.24 -17.34 6.91
CA LEU A 15 -7.93 -17.08 5.65
C LEU A 15 -7.56 -18.07 4.54
N LYS A 16 -6.31 -18.56 4.49
CA LYS A 16 -5.90 -19.57 3.51
C LYS A 16 -6.63 -20.90 3.66
N LEU A 17 -7.12 -21.22 4.87
CA LEU A 17 -7.94 -22.42 5.08
C LEU A 17 -9.26 -22.34 4.29
N GLN A 18 -9.86 -21.15 4.21
CA GLN A 18 -11.11 -20.92 3.48
C GLN A 18 -10.89 -20.56 2.02
N TYR A 19 -9.89 -19.73 1.73
CA TYR A 19 -9.57 -19.22 0.41
C TYR A 19 -8.23 -19.76 -0.06
N LYS A 20 -8.25 -20.97 -0.64
CA LYS A 20 -7.04 -21.70 -1.04
C LYS A 20 -6.20 -20.98 -2.10
N THR A 21 -6.77 -20.00 -2.79
CA THR A 21 -6.06 -19.19 -3.79
C THR A 21 -5.30 -18.01 -3.20
N ILE A 22 -5.37 -17.77 -1.88
CA ILE A 22 -4.50 -16.78 -1.23
C ILE A 22 -3.04 -17.22 -1.34
N ILE A 23 -2.24 -16.42 -2.01
CA ILE A 23 -0.79 -16.61 -2.11
C ILE A 23 -0.09 -15.94 -0.93
N LYS A 24 -0.49 -14.69 -0.63
CA LYS A 24 0.24 -13.81 0.28
C LYS A 24 -0.70 -12.83 0.95
N GLY A 25 -0.43 -12.54 2.22
CA GLY A 25 -0.95 -11.34 2.88
C GLY A 25 0.18 -10.43 3.37
N GLU A 26 -0.02 -9.12 3.27
CA GLU A 26 0.98 -8.11 3.60
C GLU A 26 0.36 -6.96 4.41
N ARG A 27 1.00 -6.60 5.52
CA ARG A 27 0.59 -5.44 6.33
C ARG A 27 0.99 -4.14 5.63
N LEU A 28 0.04 -3.21 5.51
CA LEU A 28 0.32 -1.91 4.90
C LEU A 28 0.78 -0.87 5.92
N TYR A 29 1.66 0.03 5.47
CA TYR A 29 2.27 1.07 6.28
C TYR A 29 2.18 2.44 5.59
N VAL A 30 1.87 3.48 6.35
CA VAL A 30 2.05 4.88 5.92
C VAL A 30 3.54 5.21 6.01
N ARG A 31 4.16 5.52 4.88
CA ARG A 31 5.57 5.97 4.78
C ARG A 31 6.56 5.09 5.58
N ARG A 32 6.30 3.77 5.66
CA ARG A 32 7.07 2.78 6.44
C ARG A 32 7.14 3.04 7.96
N ALA A 33 6.35 3.98 8.49
CA ALA A 33 6.41 4.37 9.90
C ALA A 33 5.21 3.86 10.71
N ARG A 34 3.99 3.96 10.16
CA ARG A 34 2.76 3.65 10.90
C ARG A 34 1.93 2.59 10.18
N ALA A 35 1.65 1.47 10.83
CA ALA A 35 0.79 0.43 10.28
C ALA A 35 -0.64 0.96 10.07
N ILE A 36 -1.20 0.68 8.89
CA ILE A 36 -2.58 1.00 8.55
C ILE A 36 -3.46 -0.16 9.05
N PRO A 37 -4.73 0.09 9.42
CA PRO A 37 -5.71 -0.98 9.70
C PRO A 37 -6.16 -1.75 8.44
N LYS A 38 -5.32 -1.83 7.40
CA LYS A 38 -5.58 -2.54 6.16
C LYS A 38 -4.44 -3.52 5.89
N ILE A 39 -4.78 -4.70 5.41
CA ILE A 39 -3.82 -5.65 4.85
C ILE A 39 -4.09 -5.80 3.36
N ARG A 40 -3.05 -6.07 2.60
CA ARG A 40 -3.15 -6.49 1.20
C ARG A 40 -3.16 -8.01 1.15
N ILE A 41 -4.05 -8.61 0.38
CA ILE A 41 -4.03 -10.04 0.09
C ILE A 41 -3.91 -10.24 -1.42
N ASP A 42 -3.04 -11.17 -1.82
CA ASP A 42 -2.76 -11.51 -3.21
C ASP A 42 -3.33 -12.90 -3.53
N PHE A 43 -3.99 -13.03 -4.68
CA PHE A 43 -4.69 -14.24 -5.12
C PHE A 43 -4.04 -14.85 -6.36
N SER A 44 -4.01 -16.19 -6.42
CA SER A 44 -3.60 -16.94 -7.62
C SER A 44 -4.69 -16.98 -8.69
N SER A 45 -5.97 -16.84 -8.31
CA SER A 45 -7.12 -16.88 -9.24
C SER A 45 -7.83 -15.53 -9.34
N ASN A 46 -7.91 -15.00 -10.56
CA ASN A 46 -8.69 -13.79 -10.87
C ASN A 46 -10.20 -14.03 -10.78
N GLU A 47 -10.65 -15.24 -11.09
CA GLU A 47 -12.08 -15.61 -11.06
C GLU A 47 -12.60 -15.64 -9.63
N GLU A 48 -11.86 -16.31 -8.73
CA GLU A 48 -12.21 -16.34 -7.30
C GLU A 48 -12.18 -14.95 -6.70
N LEU A 49 -11.13 -14.17 -7.01
CA LEU A 49 -11.08 -12.80 -6.59
C LEU A 49 -12.30 -11.99 -7.07
N SER A 50 -12.70 -12.13 -8.33
CA SER A 50 -13.82 -11.38 -8.90
C SER A 50 -15.12 -11.68 -8.15
N ARG A 51 -15.34 -12.96 -7.78
CA ARG A 51 -16.48 -13.37 -6.94
C ARG A 51 -16.41 -12.75 -5.54
N ILE A 52 -15.23 -12.78 -4.91
CA ILE A 52 -15.01 -12.19 -3.58
C ILE A 52 -15.22 -10.67 -3.63
N LEU A 53 -14.72 -9.97 -4.65
CA LEU A 53 -14.91 -8.53 -4.81
C LEU A 53 -16.39 -8.16 -5.06
N GLN A 54 -17.15 -9.00 -5.76
CA GLN A 54 -18.58 -8.79 -5.96
C GLN A 54 -19.36 -8.85 -4.64
N SER A 55 -18.97 -9.74 -3.70
CA SER A 55 -19.61 -9.81 -2.38
C SER A 55 -19.26 -8.62 -1.48
N LYS A 56 -18.19 -7.87 -1.80
CA LYS A 56 -17.62 -6.75 -1.03
C LYS A 56 -17.18 -7.10 0.40
N ARG A 57 -17.19 -8.38 0.75
CA ARG A 57 -16.79 -8.89 2.06
C ARG A 57 -16.12 -10.24 1.95
N MET A 58 -15.13 -10.45 2.79
CA MET A 58 -14.49 -11.74 2.97
C MET A 58 -14.93 -12.31 4.31
N LEU A 59 -15.31 -13.58 4.33
CA LEU A 59 -15.80 -14.27 5.51
C LEU A 59 -14.61 -14.95 6.21
N LEU A 60 -14.75 -15.15 7.51
CA LEU A 60 -13.85 -15.91 8.37
C LEU A 60 -14.75 -16.70 9.34
N ASP A 61 -14.46 -17.98 9.51
CA ASP A 61 -15.19 -18.95 10.34
C ASP A 61 -16.69 -19.04 10.02
N ASP A 62 -17.02 -19.73 8.92
CA ASP A 62 -18.38 -20.13 8.53
C ASP A 62 -19.46 -19.05 8.80
N GLU A 63 -19.19 -17.84 8.30
CA GLU A 63 -20.06 -16.65 8.29
C GLU A 63 -20.14 -15.78 9.56
N ASN A 64 -19.53 -16.17 10.68
CA ASN A 64 -19.64 -15.38 11.92
C ASN A 64 -18.81 -14.10 11.92
N THR A 65 -17.73 -14.05 11.13
CA THR A 65 -16.88 -12.87 11.03
C THR A 65 -16.72 -12.44 9.58
N SER A 66 -17.11 -11.19 9.26
CA SER A 66 -16.95 -10.63 7.92
C SER A 66 -16.06 -9.39 7.92
N TYR A 67 -15.14 -9.33 6.96
CA TYR A 67 -14.27 -8.19 6.74
C TYR A 67 -14.62 -7.48 5.44
N PRO A 68 -14.79 -6.14 5.45
CA PRO A 68 -15.01 -5.40 4.22
C PRO A 68 -13.73 -5.39 3.40
N ILE A 69 -13.90 -5.51 2.09
CA ILE A 69 -12.79 -5.55 1.15
C ILE A 69 -12.96 -4.55 0.02
N GLU A 70 -11.85 -4.15 -0.58
CA GLU A 70 -11.82 -3.26 -1.74
C GLU A 70 -10.66 -3.64 -2.67
N PRO A 71 -10.79 -3.43 -3.99
CA PRO A 71 -9.69 -3.67 -4.92
C PRO A 71 -8.42 -2.91 -4.51
N TYR A 72 -7.27 -3.57 -4.57
CA TYR A 72 -6.01 -2.92 -4.26
C TYR A 72 -5.54 -2.14 -5.50
N VAL A 73 -5.64 -0.82 -5.41
CA VAL A 73 -5.06 0.08 -6.42
C VAL A 73 -3.69 0.53 -5.91
N ALA A 74 -2.64 -0.06 -6.46
CA ALA A 74 -1.27 0.39 -6.18
C ALA A 74 -1.17 1.89 -6.52
N THR A 75 -0.63 2.69 -5.59
CA THR A 75 -0.47 4.12 -5.84
C THR A 75 0.51 4.30 -7.01
N PRO A 76 0.10 4.96 -8.11
CA PRO A 76 0.94 5.11 -9.29
C PRO A 76 2.19 5.89 -8.90
N ARG A 77 3.36 5.35 -9.24
CA ARG A 77 4.61 6.08 -9.11
C ARG A 77 4.64 7.16 -10.18
N ILE A 78 4.71 8.42 -9.74
CA ILE A 78 4.95 9.53 -10.66
C ILE A 78 6.45 9.61 -10.89
N LEU A 79 6.87 9.15 -12.07
CA LEU A 79 8.23 9.38 -12.55
C LEU A 79 8.42 10.87 -12.83
N ARG A 80 9.59 11.38 -12.44
CA ARG A 80 10.04 12.74 -12.73
C ARG A 80 11.36 12.67 -13.49
N CYS A 81 11.44 13.30 -14.64
CA CYS A 81 12.72 13.51 -15.31
C CYS A 81 13.52 14.57 -14.54
N TYR A 82 14.68 14.22 -13.99
CA TYR A 82 15.51 15.15 -13.20
C TYR A 82 16.21 16.23 -14.03
N ILE A 83 16.16 16.16 -15.36
CA ILE A 83 16.70 17.22 -16.23
C ILE A 83 15.63 18.26 -16.50
N ARG A 84 14.42 17.86 -16.94
CA ARG A 84 13.33 18.81 -17.23
C ARG A 84 12.40 19.09 -16.04
N GLN A 85 12.60 18.39 -14.93
CA GLN A 85 11.69 18.34 -13.79
C GLN A 85 10.26 17.89 -14.11
N LYS A 86 9.94 17.40 -15.33
CA LYS A 86 8.58 17.06 -15.77
C LYS A 86 8.11 15.69 -15.28
N TYR A 87 6.80 15.58 -15.02
CA TYR A 87 6.08 14.34 -14.67
C TYR A 87 5.60 13.57 -15.92
N ASP A 88 6.50 13.28 -16.84
CA ASP A 88 6.19 12.62 -18.12
C ASP A 88 6.63 11.14 -18.12
N ASN A 89 6.64 10.52 -19.30
CA ASN A 89 6.87 9.08 -19.47
C ASN A 89 8.35 8.70 -19.63
N HIS A 90 9.28 9.58 -19.23
CA HIS A 90 10.70 9.28 -19.32
C HIS A 90 11.48 9.69 -18.08
N ILE A 91 12.61 9.04 -17.87
CA ILE A 91 13.59 9.38 -16.85
C ILE A 91 14.75 10.16 -17.49
N ALA A 92 15.59 10.79 -16.67
CA ALA A 92 16.72 11.59 -17.13
C ALA A 92 17.65 10.86 -18.10
N ALA A 93 17.82 9.54 -17.94
CA ALA A 93 18.64 8.71 -18.81
C ALA A 93 18.15 8.67 -20.27
N HIS A 94 16.84 8.82 -20.50
CA HIS A 94 16.24 8.80 -21.84
C HIS A 94 16.03 10.20 -22.43
N TYR A 95 16.50 11.25 -21.75
CA TYR A 95 16.40 12.61 -22.28
C TYR A 95 17.60 12.95 -23.15
N SER A 96 17.34 13.26 -24.42
CA SER A 96 18.37 13.53 -25.42
C SER A 96 19.11 14.86 -25.20
N ASN A 97 18.43 15.89 -24.69
CA ASN A 97 19.00 17.24 -24.57
C ASN A 97 19.45 17.56 -23.14
N LYS A 98 20.59 17.00 -22.72
CA LYS A 98 21.12 17.21 -21.36
C LYS A 98 21.62 18.64 -21.09
N ASN A 99 21.80 19.46 -22.14
CA ASN A 99 22.36 20.81 -22.05
C ASN A 99 21.35 21.88 -21.61
N LYS A 100 20.07 21.51 -21.49
CA LYS A 100 18.98 22.41 -21.07
C LYS A 100 18.29 21.91 -19.79
N PRO A 101 19.04 21.76 -18.67
CA PRO A 101 18.46 21.37 -17.41
C PRO A 101 17.58 22.48 -16.83
N ILE A 102 16.57 22.06 -16.07
CA ILE A 102 15.70 22.90 -15.27
C ILE A 102 16.06 22.63 -13.80
N CYS A 103 16.36 23.70 -13.08
CA CYS A 103 16.67 23.62 -11.66
C CYS A 103 15.44 23.13 -10.87
N PHE A 104 15.62 22.13 -9.99
CA PHE A 104 14.49 21.59 -9.22
C PHE A 104 14.02 22.52 -8.09
N GLU A 105 14.80 23.54 -7.78
CA GLU A 105 14.58 24.49 -6.70
C GLU A 105 13.80 25.72 -7.16
N CYS A 106 14.30 26.42 -8.19
CA CYS A 106 13.69 27.64 -8.71
C CYS A 106 12.92 27.45 -10.03
N GLY A 107 13.07 26.32 -10.71
CA GLY A 107 12.34 26.04 -11.96
C GLY A 107 12.88 26.75 -13.21
N GLU A 108 14.00 27.45 -13.12
CA GLU A 108 14.65 28.15 -14.23
C GLU A 108 15.63 27.27 -15.03
N LEU A 109 15.99 27.72 -16.24
CA LEU A 109 16.86 27.01 -17.18
C LEU A 109 18.34 27.12 -16.77
N HIS A 110 18.75 26.33 -15.80
CA HIS A 110 20.15 26.13 -15.45
C HIS A 110 20.35 24.79 -14.71
N GLN A 111 21.60 24.35 -14.60
CA GLN A 111 21.93 23.17 -13.82
C GLN A 111 21.70 23.45 -12.33
N TYR A 112 21.26 22.43 -11.58
CA TYR A 112 21.11 22.59 -10.14
C TYR A 112 22.43 23.05 -9.51
N ASN A 113 22.33 24.11 -8.72
CA ASN A 113 23.39 24.64 -7.88
C ASN A 113 22.82 24.75 -6.45
N PRO A 114 23.44 24.15 -5.43
CA PRO A 114 23.04 24.32 -4.03
C PRO A 114 23.01 25.78 -3.55
N GLU A 115 23.75 26.67 -4.21
CA GLU A 115 23.82 28.10 -3.93
C GLU A 115 22.94 28.92 -4.90
N CYS A 116 21.84 28.32 -5.39
CA CYS A 116 20.92 29.01 -6.28
C CYS A 116 20.30 30.24 -5.59
N GLN A 117 20.59 31.43 -6.11
CA GLN A 117 20.08 32.69 -5.56
C GLN A 117 18.64 33.01 -6.00
N ASN A 118 18.07 32.21 -6.91
CA ASN A 118 16.70 32.41 -7.38
C ASN A 118 15.69 31.96 -6.31
N LYS A 119 14.53 32.63 -6.26
CA LYS A 119 13.44 32.26 -5.34
C LYS A 119 12.99 30.81 -5.61
N ILE A 120 12.77 30.05 -4.55
CA ILE A 120 12.16 28.70 -4.62
C ILE A 120 10.82 28.80 -5.35
N CYS A 121 10.68 28.05 -6.44
CA CYS A 121 9.48 28.08 -7.27
C CYS A 121 9.26 26.73 -7.96
N CYS A 122 8.06 26.18 -7.81
CA CYS A 122 7.71 24.95 -8.47
C CYS A 122 7.41 25.20 -9.96
N VAL A 123 8.18 24.58 -10.87
CA VAL A 123 7.96 24.70 -12.31
C VAL A 123 6.55 24.28 -12.79
N HIS A 124 5.81 23.48 -12.01
CA HIS A 124 4.49 22.97 -12.40
C HIS A 124 3.30 23.83 -11.94
N CYS A 125 3.30 24.23 -10.67
CA CYS A 125 2.20 25.00 -10.08
C CYS A 125 2.57 26.44 -9.76
N LYS A 126 3.84 26.83 -9.98
CA LYS A 126 4.38 28.16 -9.68
C LYS A 126 4.26 28.58 -8.21
N GLY A 127 4.09 27.61 -7.31
CA GLY A 127 4.04 27.84 -5.86
C GLY A 127 5.41 27.86 -5.20
N ASP A 128 5.46 28.42 -4.00
CA ASP A 128 6.67 28.61 -3.17
C ASP A 128 7.11 27.30 -2.49
N HIS A 129 7.46 26.30 -3.30
CA HIS A 129 8.02 25.03 -2.83
C HIS A 129 8.85 24.33 -3.91
N LEU A 130 9.73 23.43 -3.50
CA LEU A 130 10.51 22.59 -4.42
C LEU A 130 9.62 21.73 -5.33
N VAL A 131 10.09 21.39 -6.53
CA VAL A 131 9.36 20.50 -7.46
C VAL A 131 9.17 19.07 -6.90
N SER A 132 10.00 18.67 -5.93
CA SER A 132 9.90 17.37 -5.26
C SER A 132 8.77 17.31 -4.23
N ASN A 133 8.18 18.45 -3.82
CA ASN A 133 7.20 18.53 -2.74
C ASN A 133 6.05 17.50 -2.95
N PRO A 134 5.81 16.58 -1.99
CA PRO A 134 4.77 15.57 -2.11
C PRO A 134 3.35 16.14 -2.15
N ASN A 135 3.16 17.37 -1.68
CA ASN A 135 1.88 18.08 -1.56
C ASN A 135 1.66 19.10 -2.69
N CYS A 136 2.51 19.12 -3.72
CA CYS A 136 2.31 19.97 -4.90
C CYS A 136 0.95 19.64 -5.57
N PRO A 137 0.08 20.64 -5.82
CA PRO A 137 -1.24 20.42 -6.43
C PRO A 137 -1.15 19.68 -7.77
N LYS A 138 -0.20 20.06 -8.64
CA LYS A 138 0.01 19.39 -9.93
C LYS A 138 0.51 17.96 -9.80
N LYS A 139 1.27 17.64 -8.74
CA LYS A 139 1.71 16.27 -8.46
C LYS A 139 0.56 15.41 -7.97
N ILE A 140 -0.33 15.96 -7.14
CA ILE A 140 -1.55 15.29 -6.69
C ILE A 140 -2.47 15.03 -7.89
N GLU A 141 -2.75 16.05 -8.71
CA GLU A 141 -3.56 15.92 -9.94
C GLU A 141 -2.99 14.82 -10.87
N THR A 142 -1.68 14.80 -11.06
CA THR A 142 -1.02 13.77 -11.90
C THR A 142 -1.17 12.36 -11.29
N ARG A 143 -1.09 12.22 -9.97
CA ARG A 143 -1.34 10.94 -9.28
C ARG A 143 -2.76 10.47 -9.50
N GLU A 144 -3.75 11.34 -9.29
CA GLU A 144 -5.16 11.00 -9.48
C GLU A 144 -5.41 10.58 -10.93
N ARG A 145 -4.95 11.36 -11.92
CA ARG A 145 -5.07 10.99 -13.34
C ARG A 145 -4.44 9.62 -13.65
N LYS A 146 -3.24 9.35 -13.11
CA LYS A 146 -2.58 8.06 -13.31
C LYS A 146 -3.22 6.90 -12.54
N LYS A 147 -4.01 7.14 -11.48
CA LYS A 147 -4.76 6.07 -10.80
C LYS A 147 -5.84 5.49 -11.72
N TYR A 148 -6.54 6.35 -12.47
CA TYR A 148 -7.57 5.94 -13.42
C TYR A 148 -6.99 5.33 -14.71
N GLN A 149 -5.77 5.72 -15.09
CA GLN A 149 -5.08 5.19 -16.29
C GLN A 149 -4.24 3.95 -16.01
N ALA A 150 -3.93 3.66 -14.74
CA ALA A 150 -3.30 2.41 -14.38
C ALA A 150 -4.29 1.28 -14.65
N LYS A 151 -4.16 0.63 -15.81
CA LYS A 151 -4.70 -0.72 -16.02
C LYS A 151 -4.34 -1.53 -14.77
N PRO A 152 -5.27 -2.28 -14.16
CA PRO A 152 -4.93 -3.17 -13.07
C PRO A 152 -3.73 -3.99 -13.54
N LEU A 153 -2.61 -3.85 -12.84
CA LEU A 153 -1.38 -4.56 -13.18
C LEU A 153 -1.75 -6.04 -13.21
N ALA A 154 -1.49 -6.69 -14.34
CA ALA A 154 -1.56 -8.14 -14.47
C ALA A 154 -0.44 -8.76 -13.61
N LEU A 155 -0.68 -8.81 -12.30
CA LEU A 155 0.03 -9.51 -11.25
C LEU A 155 -1.06 -10.11 -10.34
N PRO A 156 -0.75 -11.17 -9.56
CA PRO A 156 -1.73 -11.90 -8.76
C PRO A 156 -2.67 -10.92 -8.07
N SER A 157 -3.94 -11.05 -8.42
CA SER A 157 -4.85 -9.93 -8.25
C SER A 157 -5.09 -9.70 -6.77
N SER A 158 -5.01 -8.44 -6.38
CA SER A 158 -4.75 -8.06 -5.00
C SER A 158 -5.84 -7.15 -4.46
N TYR A 159 -6.11 -7.22 -3.17
CA TYR A 159 -7.15 -6.41 -2.52
C TYR A 159 -6.82 -6.07 -1.08
N LEU A 160 -7.55 -5.10 -0.55
CA LEU A 160 -7.42 -4.62 0.82
C LEU A 160 -8.50 -5.20 1.71
N VAL A 161 -8.12 -5.62 2.91
CA VAL A 161 -9.04 -6.09 3.95
C VAL A 161 -8.89 -5.21 5.18
N ASN A 162 -10.00 -4.70 5.70
CA ASN A 162 -9.99 -3.90 6.92
C ASN A 162 -9.93 -4.81 8.15
N SER A 163 -8.81 -4.80 8.87
CA SER A 163 -8.53 -5.73 9.98
C SER A 163 -9.04 -5.24 11.36
N ASN A 164 -9.78 -4.14 11.42
CA ASN A 164 -10.17 -3.53 12.71
C ASN A 164 -11.06 -4.40 13.60
N LYS A 165 -11.72 -5.43 13.07
CA LYS A 165 -12.61 -6.33 13.83
C LYS A 165 -11.91 -7.50 14.55
N TRP A 166 -10.65 -7.83 14.24
CA TRP A 166 -9.97 -9.05 14.76
C TRP A 166 -9.48 -8.92 16.23
N ARG A 167 -10.12 -8.10 17.08
CA ARG A 167 -9.69 -7.85 18.48
C ARG A 167 -10.65 -8.38 19.54
N GLY A 168 -11.36 -9.47 19.26
CA GLY A 168 -12.14 -10.18 20.27
C GLY A 168 -11.99 -11.68 20.11
N ASN A 169 -11.58 -12.35 21.19
CA ASN A 169 -11.80 -13.78 21.49
C ASN A 169 -10.70 -14.83 21.28
N SER A 170 -9.54 -14.56 20.69
CA SER A 170 -8.50 -15.62 20.54
C SER A 170 -7.53 -15.77 21.72
N ALA A 171 -7.75 -15.09 22.86
CA ALA A 171 -6.79 -15.09 23.99
C ALA A 171 -7.29 -15.73 25.31
N GLN A 172 -8.49 -16.33 25.36
CA GLN A 172 -9.03 -16.87 26.62
C GLN A 172 -9.21 -18.39 26.70
N HIS A 173 -8.87 -19.17 25.66
CA HIS A 173 -9.15 -20.62 25.66
C HIS A 173 -7.92 -21.54 25.73
N LEU A 174 -6.76 -21.04 26.15
CA LEU A 174 -5.54 -21.86 26.16
C LEU A 174 -4.75 -21.82 27.48
N PHE A 175 -5.36 -21.71 28.66
CA PHE A 175 -4.67 -22.06 29.92
C PHE A 175 -5.60 -22.50 31.06
N GLY A 176 -5.35 -23.70 31.61
CA GLY A 176 -5.79 -24.21 32.93
C GLY A 176 -7.11 -25.01 32.94
N ASN A 177 -7.23 -26.24 33.45
CA ASN A 177 -6.42 -26.98 34.40
C ASN A 177 -6.55 -28.49 34.14
N ALA A 178 -5.41 -29.18 34.04
CA ALA A 178 -5.33 -30.61 34.35
C ALA A 178 -5.08 -30.72 35.86
N SER A 179 -6.06 -31.22 36.61
CA SER A 179 -5.90 -31.60 38.01
C SER A 179 -5.93 -33.12 38.13
N ALA A 180 -4.81 -33.61 38.65
CA ALA A 180 -4.46 -34.96 39.06
C ALA A 180 -5.62 -35.83 39.57
N THR A 181 -5.72 -37.04 38.99
CA THR A 181 -6.37 -38.20 39.60
C THR A 181 -5.48 -38.80 40.70
N GLN A 182 -6.15 -39.20 41.77
CA GLN A 182 -5.63 -39.65 43.07
C GLN A 182 -4.91 -41.00 43.03
N GLU A 183 -3.95 -41.12 43.95
CA GLU A 183 -3.30 -42.36 44.37
C GLU A 183 -4.16 -43.16 45.37
N ASN A 184 -3.80 -44.44 45.47
CA ASN A 184 -4.01 -45.41 46.56
C ASN A 184 -5.25 -46.31 46.51
N GLU A 185 -5.02 -47.49 45.92
CA GLU A 185 -5.64 -48.74 46.31
C GLU A 185 -5.01 -49.26 47.62
N SER A 186 -5.85 -49.70 48.53
CA SER A 186 -5.57 -50.65 49.62
C SER A 186 -6.78 -51.54 49.77
#